data_AF-A0A429DXP1-F1
#
_entry.id   AF-A0A429DXP1-F1
#
_cell.length_a   1.000
_cell.length_b   1.000
_cell.length_c   1.000
_cell.angle_alpha   90.00
_cell.angle_beta   90.00
_cell.angle_gamma   90.00
#
_symmetry.space_group_name_H-M   'P 1'
#
loop_
_entity.id
_entity.type
_entity.pdbx_description
1 polymer ?
#
loop_
_entity_poly.entity_id
_entity_poly.type
_entity_poly.pdbx_seq_one_letter_code
_entity_poly.pdbx_strand_id
1 'polypeptide(L)'
;MNRRDISDDDTGPIRRVTDTPSDRSPGTSRSPRRTPPPEGTRRPRPPAQRPRPAEPGRRRAAEPKPEPEPVGHGHSHGHGPAAPASRRVRLLLMWLLIPLAVATVAGMVFLYPWGKDPAKSVFPQGTPVNATVTGTITGPCLAEGQVQVGEPPPDAKPCLTSELTMTDGPASGKPLKLTLPIEPSTPRFAAGDEVVLSYNGGDVANPASFQIVDFQRGTPLLLLAGLFALAVIVLGRWQGVAALIALGLSFLVLALFVLPSILAGESPLLVAIAGAGAIMFVALYLTHGLSARTSVAVLGTLVSLVLIGVLSAIFSAAASLTGLDDSTSQLIGSLGHGIDARGLLLAGVVIGALGVLDDVTVTQTSAVWELRRANPALGWRELYGAGLRIGRDHVGSAVNTLVMAYAGAALPVLLYTSLSGVGLGSILGAENIAQEIVRTLAGSVGIVAAVPVTTVLAALIASREPQESL
;
A
#
# COMPACT_ATOMS: atom_id res chain seq x y z
N MET A 1 50.88 5.22 -0.96
CA MET A 1 49.59 4.69 -1.44
C MET A 1 48.58 5.83 -1.40
N ASN A 2 48.02 6.23 -2.53
CA ASN A 2 47.04 7.32 -2.58
C ASN A 2 45.70 6.82 -2.01
N ARG A 3 45.26 7.40 -0.89
CA ARG A 3 43.89 7.27 -0.37
C ARG A 3 42.96 7.84 -1.44
N ARG A 4 42.15 7.00 -2.08
CA ARG A 4 41.12 7.46 -3.02
C ARG A 4 39.78 7.13 -2.37
N ASP A 5 39.07 8.17 -1.94
CA ASP A 5 37.64 8.03 -1.64
C ASP A 5 36.91 7.62 -2.92
N ILE A 6 35.88 6.80 -2.77
CA ILE A 6 35.10 6.28 -3.90
C ILE A 6 34.46 7.47 -4.64
N SER A 7 34.72 7.57 -5.95
CA SER A 7 33.95 8.41 -6.87
C SER A 7 32.68 7.67 -7.28
N ASP A 8 31.57 8.39 -7.43
CA ASP A 8 30.29 7.85 -7.91
C ASP A 8 30.40 7.13 -9.27
N ASP A 9 31.43 7.46 -10.05
CA ASP A 9 31.68 6.89 -11.37
C ASP A 9 32.39 5.51 -11.35
N ASP A 10 33.03 5.13 -10.23
CA ASP A 10 33.83 3.89 -10.14
C ASP A 10 32.98 2.63 -9.85
N THR A 11 31.67 2.80 -9.63
CA THR A 11 30.75 1.69 -9.35
C THR A 11 29.41 1.96 -10.05
N GLY A 12 28.80 0.96 -10.68
CA GLY A 12 27.68 1.05 -11.65
C GLY A 12 26.38 1.80 -11.26
N PRO A 13 25.19 1.42 -11.77
CA PRO A 13 24.13 2.38 -12.11
C PRO A 13 23.35 3.03 -10.95
N ILE A 14 23.59 2.66 -9.68
CA ILE A 14 22.81 3.20 -8.54
C ILE A 14 23.53 4.43 -7.97
N ARG A 15 23.16 5.61 -8.45
CA ARG A 15 23.62 6.90 -7.92
C ARG A 15 22.89 7.29 -6.62
N ARG A 16 23.63 7.91 -5.71
CA ARG A 16 23.13 8.48 -4.45
C ARG A 16 22.28 9.72 -4.71
N VAL A 17 21.19 9.90 -3.95
CA VAL A 17 20.57 11.23 -3.76
C VAL A 17 21.34 11.88 -2.63
N THR A 18 22.30 12.74 -2.94
CA THR A 18 23.07 13.48 -1.94
C THR A 18 22.31 14.73 -1.50
N ASP A 19 22.12 14.89 -0.18
CA ASP A 19 21.75 16.15 0.45
C ASP A 19 22.98 17.06 0.52
N THR A 20 23.30 17.76 -0.58
CA THR A 20 23.93 19.10 -0.55
C THR A 20 24.06 19.65 -1.98
N PRO A 21 23.70 20.91 -2.25
CA PRO A 21 23.98 21.53 -3.53
C PRO A 21 25.48 21.82 -3.62
N SER A 22 26.21 21.06 -4.43
CA SER A 22 27.60 21.38 -4.75
C SER A 22 27.65 22.71 -5.51
N ASP A 23 28.30 23.69 -4.90
CA ASP A 23 28.68 24.97 -5.48
C ASP A 23 29.43 24.75 -6.80
N ARG A 24 28.81 25.10 -7.93
CA ARG A 24 29.48 25.14 -9.24
C ARG A 24 29.49 26.58 -9.72
N SER A 25 30.68 27.19 -9.68
CA SER A 25 30.95 28.46 -10.37
C SER A 25 30.63 28.36 -11.87
N PRO A 26 30.14 29.43 -12.52
CA PRO A 26 29.65 29.38 -13.88
C PRO A 26 30.80 29.43 -14.90
N GLY A 27 31.14 28.27 -15.46
CA GLY A 27 31.98 28.16 -16.65
C GLY A 27 31.16 28.42 -17.92
N THR A 28 31.63 29.36 -18.73
CA THR A 28 31.09 29.79 -20.02
C THR A 28 30.94 28.64 -21.03
N SER A 29 29.71 28.39 -21.48
CA SER A 29 29.43 27.52 -22.62
C SER A 29 28.65 28.26 -23.71
N ARG A 30 29.27 28.37 -24.88
CA ARG A 30 28.71 28.91 -26.13
C ARG A 30 27.60 28.00 -26.63
N SER A 31 26.37 28.52 -26.76
CA SER A 31 25.29 27.84 -27.48
C SER A 31 25.51 27.87 -29.00
N PRO A 32 25.25 26.78 -29.75
CA PRO A 32 25.14 26.84 -31.20
C PRO A 32 23.75 27.36 -31.61
N ARG A 33 23.73 28.35 -32.51
CA ARG A 33 22.53 28.86 -33.20
C ARG A 33 21.82 27.73 -33.94
N ARG A 34 20.52 27.53 -33.68
CA ARG A 34 19.60 26.82 -34.58
C ARG A 34 18.89 27.82 -35.48
N THR A 35 19.07 27.66 -36.79
CA THR A 35 18.36 28.34 -37.87
C THR A 35 16.91 27.84 -37.95
N PRO A 36 15.90 28.69 -38.21
CA PRO A 36 14.54 28.24 -38.46
C PRO A 36 14.34 27.77 -39.92
N PRO A 37 13.41 26.84 -40.19
CA PRO A 37 13.10 26.36 -41.54
C PRO A 37 12.16 27.34 -42.30
N PRO A 38 12.06 27.22 -43.64
CA PRO A 38 11.41 28.23 -44.48
C PRO A 38 9.87 28.15 -44.48
N GLU A 39 9.24 29.31 -44.69
CA GLU A 39 7.80 29.53 -44.76
C GLU A 39 7.14 28.81 -45.94
N GLY A 40 6.20 27.92 -45.62
CA GLY A 40 5.24 27.33 -46.55
C GLY A 40 3.89 28.05 -46.45
N THR A 41 3.41 28.53 -47.59
CA THR A 41 2.16 29.25 -47.84
C THR A 41 0.90 28.57 -47.25
N ARG A 42 0.20 29.26 -46.34
CA ARG A 42 -1.19 28.91 -45.93
C ARG A 42 -2.14 30.04 -46.28
N ARG A 43 -3.19 29.68 -47.05
CA ARG A 43 -4.29 30.54 -47.51
C ARG A 43 -5.15 31.08 -46.34
N PRO A 44 -5.85 32.22 -46.51
CA PRO A 44 -6.65 32.83 -45.44
C PRO A 44 -7.99 32.10 -45.23
N ARG A 45 -8.38 31.88 -43.97
CA ARG A 45 -9.75 31.54 -43.56
C ARG A 45 -10.59 32.82 -43.42
N PRO A 46 -11.87 32.83 -43.84
CA PRO A 46 -12.74 33.99 -43.67
C PRO A 46 -13.22 34.14 -42.21
N PRO A 47 -13.54 35.37 -41.76
CA PRO A 47 -13.94 35.64 -40.38
C PRO A 47 -15.39 35.19 -40.08
N ALA A 48 -15.57 34.55 -38.92
CA ALA A 48 -16.87 34.18 -38.38
C ALA A 48 -17.64 35.42 -37.89
N GLN A 49 -18.91 35.54 -38.31
CA GLN A 49 -19.83 36.60 -37.91
C GLN A 49 -20.26 36.43 -36.44
N ARG A 50 -20.16 37.51 -35.65
CA ARG A 50 -20.75 37.61 -34.32
C ARG A 50 -22.25 37.95 -34.44
N PRO A 51 -23.16 37.31 -33.68
CA PRO A 51 -24.55 37.74 -33.61
C PRO A 51 -24.68 39.05 -32.81
N ARG A 52 -25.52 39.97 -33.29
CA ARG A 52 -25.87 41.23 -32.62
C ARG A 52 -26.85 40.98 -31.45
N PRO A 53 -26.79 41.74 -30.34
CA PRO A 53 -27.81 41.71 -29.31
C PRO A 53 -29.08 42.45 -29.76
N ALA A 54 -30.25 41.90 -29.41
CA ALA A 54 -31.55 42.51 -29.65
C ALA A 54 -31.81 43.71 -28.69
N GLU A 55 -32.39 44.77 -29.22
CA GLU A 55 -32.90 45.92 -28.46
C GLU A 55 -34.10 45.53 -27.57
N PRO A 56 -34.16 45.99 -26.31
CA PRO A 56 -35.40 46.00 -25.54
C PRO A 56 -36.17 47.31 -25.76
N GLY A 57 -37.45 47.17 -26.12
CA GLY A 57 -38.38 48.27 -26.31
C GLY A 57 -38.73 49.05 -25.04
N ARG A 58 -39.05 50.33 -25.24
CA ARG A 58 -39.53 51.29 -24.25
C ARG A 58 -40.75 50.77 -23.47
N ARG A 59 -40.68 50.79 -22.13
CA ARG A 59 -41.86 50.91 -21.25
C ARG A 59 -41.61 51.87 -20.08
N ARG A 60 -42.71 52.50 -19.69
CA ARG A 60 -42.92 53.71 -18.89
C ARG A 60 -42.31 53.69 -17.48
N ALA A 61 -41.96 54.90 -17.02
CA ALA A 61 -41.60 55.24 -15.65
C ALA A 61 -42.71 54.91 -14.65
N ALA A 62 -42.31 54.37 -13.50
CA ALA A 62 -43.10 54.24 -12.29
C ALA A 62 -42.19 54.60 -11.09
N GLU A 63 -42.77 55.27 -10.09
CA GLU A 63 -42.16 55.90 -8.91
C GLU A 63 -41.31 54.96 -8.01
N PRO A 64 -40.36 55.51 -7.23
CA PRO A 64 -39.51 54.72 -6.34
C PRO A 64 -40.23 54.33 -5.05
N LYS A 65 -40.12 53.05 -4.66
CA LYS A 65 -40.42 52.54 -3.31
C LYS A 65 -39.11 52.28 -2.56
N PRO A 66 -39.10 52.39 -1.22
CA PRO A 66 -37.86 52.42 -0.44
C PRO A 66 -37.20 51.04 -0.32
N GLU A 67 -35.87 51.03 -0.29
CA GLU A 67 -35.00 49.87 -0.03
C GLU A 67 -35.26 49.25 1.36
N PRO A 68 -35.21 47.92 1.48
CA PRO A 68 -34.85 47.26 2.73
C PRO A 68 -33.37 46.87 2.75
N GLU A 69 -32.75 47.08 3.90
CA GLU A 69 -31.36 46.72 4.22
C GLU A 69 -31.02 45.25 3.94
N PRO A 70 -29.74 44.93 3.62
CA PRO A 70 -29.31 43.55 3.43
C PRO A 70 -29.08 42.88 4.80
N VAL A 71 -30.04 42.08 5.25
CA VAL A 71 -29.79 41.11 6.33
C VAL A 71 -29.00 39.94 5.75
N GLY A 72 -27.70 39.90 6.05
CA GLY A 72 -26.84 38.78 5.72
C GLY A 72 -27.21 37.55 6.54
N HIS A 73 -27.91 36.60 5.93
CA HIS A 73 -28.05 35.25 6.47
C HIS A 73 -26.95 34.36 5.89
N GLY A 74 -25.87 34.19 6.66
CA GLY A 74 -24.91 33.11 6.42
C GLY A 74 -25.54 31.77 6.76
N HIS A 75 -25.93 30.99 5.75
CA HIS A 75 -26.31 29.60 5.95
C HIS A 75 -25.05 28.75 6.11
N SER A 76 -24.67 28.47 7.35
CA SER A 76 -23.75 27.39 7.66
C SER A 76 -24.46 26.05 7.41
N HIS A 77 -24.10 25.33 6.36
CA HIS A 77 -24.51 23.94 6.19
C HIS A 77 -23.73 23.07 7.17
N GLY A 78 -24.28 22.88 8.36
CA GLY A 78 -23.85 21.81 9.26
C GLY A 78 -24.28 20.48 8.66
N HIS A 79 -23.32 19.62 8.32
CA HIS A 79 -23.58 18.19 8.09
C HIS A 79 -23.97 17.56 9.43
N GLY A 80 -25.27 17.61 9.76
CA GLY A 80 -25.82 16.80 10.84
C GLY A 80 -25.68 15.31 10.52
N PRO A 81 -25.60 14.43 11.53
CA PRO A 81 -25.62 12.99 11.30
C PRO A 81 -26.90 12.60 10.54
N ALA A 82 -26.75 11.73 9.55
CA ALA A 82 -27.87 11.21 8.75
C ALA A 82 -28.99 10.71 9.68
N ALA A 83 -30.22 11.13 9.43
CA ALA A 83 -31.34 10.76 10.29
C ALA A 83 -31.59 9.24 10.24
N PRO A 84 -32.10 8.65 11.33
CA PRO A 84 -32.05 7.21 11.52
C PRO A 84 -32.95 6.48 10.51
N ALA A 85 -32.38 5.47 9.83
CA ALA A 85 -33.11 4.52 9.01
C ALA A 85 -34.34 3.96 9.72
N SER A 86 -35.35 3.53 8.96
CA SER A 86 -36.57 2.97 9.55
C SER A 86 -36.24 1.83 10.53
N ARG A 87 -36.93 1.80 11.68
CA ARG A 87 -36.63 0.87 12.79
C ARG A 87 -36.50 -0.59 12.33
N ARG A 88 -37.30 -1.00 11.33
CA ARG A 88 -37.28 -2.34 10.74
C ARG A 88 -36.00 -2.62 9.95
N VAL A 89 -35.51 -1.67 9.17
CA VAL A 89 -34.25 -1.80 8.40
C VAL A 89 -33.07 -1.90 9.36
N ARG A 90 -33.01 -1.06 10.40
CA ARG A 90 -31.95 -1.13 11.41
C ARG A 90 -31.95 -2.47 12.15
N LEU A 91 -33.12 -2.98 12.53
CA LEU A 91 -33.26 -4.29 13.15
C LEU A 91 -32.77 -5.41 12.24
N LEU A 92 -33.13 -5.39 10.95
CA LEU A 92 -32.66 -6.40 9.98
C LEU A 92 -31.15 -6.36 9.83
N LEU A 93 -30.56 -5.18 9.66
CA LEU A 93 -29.11 -5.01 9.53
C LEU A 93 -28.38 -5.48 10.79
N MET A 94 -28.90 -5.16 11.99
CA MET A 94 -28.35 -5.65 13.25
C MET A 94 -28.43 -7.19 13.34
N TRP A 95 -29.56 -7.78 12.97
CA TRP A 95 -29.73 -9.24 12.97
C TRP A 95 -28.79 -9.97 12.00
N LEU A 96 -28.36 -9.31 10.93
CA LEU A 96 -27.42 -9.88 9.97
C LEU A 96 -25.96 -9.67 10.39
N LEU A 97 -25.62 -8.48 10.91
CA LEU A 97 -24.25 -8.08 11.20
C LEU A 97 -23.76 -8.47 12.58
N ILE A 98 -24.62 -8.48 13.60
CA ILE A 98 -24.22 -8.86 14.96
C ILE A 98 -23.70 -10.30 15.03
N PRO A 99 -24.38 -11.32 14.46
CA PRO A 99 -23.86 -12.68 14.49
C PRO A 99 -22.49 -12.79 13.84
N LEU A 100 -22.25 -12.02 12.79
CA LEU A 100 -20.99 -12.03 12.08
C LEU A 100 -19.89 -11.29 12.84
N ALA A 101 -20.20 -10.14 13.45
CA ALA A 101 -19.26 -9.45 14.34
C ALA A 101 -18.89 -10.34 15.54
N VAL A 102 -19.87 -11.06 16.11
CA VAL A 102 -19.64 -12.04 17.18
C VAL A 102 -18.77 -13.20 16.67
N ALA A 103 -19.03 -13.73 15.47
CA ALA A 103 -18.21 -14.77 14.87
C ALA A 103 -16.77 -14.31 14.61
N THR A 104 -16.56 -13.07 14.17
CA THR A 104 -15.25 -12.44 14.00
C THR A 104 -14.52 -12.36 15.33
N VAL A 105 -15.16 -11.82 16.38
CA VAL A 105 -14.55 -11.70 17.71
C VAL A 105 -14.26 -13.08 18.29
N ALA A 106 -15.20 -14.03 18.18
CA ALA A 106 -14.99 -15.40 18.61
C ALA A 106 -13.81 -16.04 17.86
N GLY A 107 -13.73 -15.87 16.54
CA GLY A 107 -12.62 -16.34 15.72
C GLY A 107 -11.29 -15.75 16.18
N MET A 108 -11.23 -14.45 16.46
CA MET A 108 -10.03 -13.82 17.02
C MET A 108 -9.65 -14.41 18.38
N VAL A 109 -10.62 -14.60 19.28
CA VAL A 109 -10.36 -15.14 20.61
C VAL A 109 -9.91 -16.60 20.54
N PHE A 110 -10.53 -17.44 19.70
CA PHE A 110 -10.18 -18.86 19.60
C PHE A 110 -8.86 -19.11 18.87
N LEU A 111 -8.54 -18.28 17.87
CA LEU A 111 -7.32 -18.42 17.06
C LEU A 111 -6.14 -17.64 17.66
N TYR A 112 -6.36 -16.80 18.68
CA TYR A 112 -5.26 -16.12 19.33
C TYR A 112 -4.38 -17.13 20.09
N PRO A 113 -3.05 -17.05 19.99
CA PRO A 113 -2.13 -18.03 20.57
C PRO A 113 -1.95 -17.84 22.08
N TRP A 114 -3.02 -18.05 22.86
CA TRP A 114 -3.01 -17.89 24.31
C TRP A 114 -1.97 -18.79 24.97
N GLY A 115 -1.07 -18.19 25.77
CA GLY A 115 -0.07 -18.92 26.54
C GLY A 115 1.03 -19.59 25.72
N LYS A 116 1.10 -19.36 24.40
CA LYS A 116 2.22 -19.78 23.56
C LYS A 116 3.29 -18.68 23.55
N ASP A 117 4.55 -19.06 23.65
CA ASP A 117 5.66 -18.12 23.48
C ASP A 117 5.70 -17.58 22.04
N PRO A 118 6.13 -16.32 21.83
CA PRO A 118 6.37 -15.80 20.50
C PRO A 118 7.30 -16.72 19.71
N ALA A 119 6.94 -17.03 18.47
CA ALA A 119 7.76 -17.86 17.60
C ALA A 119 9.17 -17.26 17.45
N LYS A 120 10.19 -18.11 17.58
CA LYS A 120 11.60 -17.75 17.39
C LYS A 120 12.15 -18.53 16.21
N SER A 121 12.93 -17.86 15.38
CA SER A 121 13.65 -18.51 14.29
C SER A 121 14.65 -19.51 14.86
N VAL A 122 14.69 -20.72 14.29
CA VAL A 122 15.68 -21.77 14.54
C VAL A 122 17.08 -21.31 14.12
N PHE A 123 17.15 -20.46 13.10
CA PHE A 123 18.39 -19.79 12.73
C PHE A 123 18.48 -18.47 13.49
N PRO A 124 19.48 -18.28 14.38
CA PRO A 124 19.65 -17.00 15.06
C PRO A 124 19.98 -15.92 14.03
N GLN A 125 19.07 -14.95 13.87
CA GLN A 125 19.24 -13.80 12.97
C GLN A 125 20.17 -12.72 13.57
N GLY A 126 20.74 -12.99 14.75
CA GLY A 126 21.50 -12.07 15.58
C GLY A 126 20.64 -10.96 16.19
N THR A 127 21.20 -10.23 17.15
CA THR A 127 20.57 -9.05 17.73
C THR A 127 20.95 -7.82 16.93
N PRO A 128 20.00 -6.97 16.51
CA PRO A 128 20.31 -5.74 15.80
C PRO A 128 21.08 -4.78 16.72
N VAL A 129 22.14 -4.17 16.19
CA VAL A 129 22.98 -3.17 16.87
C VAL A 129 23.23 -2.02 15.92
N ASN A 130 22.96 -0.80 16.36
CA ASN A 130 23.14 0.40 15.55
C ASN A 130 24.62 0.82 15.51
N ALA A 131 25.07 1.28 14.34
CA ALA A 131 26.42 1.78 14.14
C ALA A 131 26.45 2.90 13.10
N THR A 132 27.51 3.69 13.12
CA THR A 132 27.80 4.72 12.11
C THR A 132 29.11 4.38 11.40
N VAL A 133 29.09 4.42 10.08
CA VAL A 133 30.30 4.28 9.25
C VAL A 133 31.17 5.51 9.43
N THR A 134 32.42 5.34 9.88
CA THR A 134 33.39 6.42 10.03
C THR A 134 34.34 6.52 8.85
N GLY A 135 34.48 5.45 8.06
CA GLY A 135 35.33 5.43 6.88
C GLY A 135 35.18 4.14 6.08
N THR A 136 35.54 4.18 4.81
CA THR A 136 35.49 3.03 3.91
C THR A 136 36.73 2.97 3.05
N ILE A 137 37.33 1.79 2.92
CA ILE A 137 38.57 1.59 2.15
C ILE A 137 38.40 0.36 1.27
N THR A 138 38.65 0.51 -0.03
CA THR A 138 38.72 -0.62 -0.95
C THR A 138 40.14 -1.17 -1.00
N GLY A 139 40.28 -2.49 -0.92
CA GLY A 139 41.58 -3.15 -0.92
C GLY A 139 41.47 -4.66 -1.14
N PRO A 140 42.58 -5.40 -0.97
CA PRO A 140 42.55 -6.86 -1.00
C PRO A 140 41.71 -7.42 0.16
N CYS A 141 41.10 -8.58 -0.05
CA CYS A 141 40.31 -9.30 0.94
C CYS A 141 41.21 -9.95 2.00
N LEU A 142 41.77 -9.13 2.88
CA LEU A 142 42.67 -9.56 3.96
C LEU A 142 41.94 -9.60 5.29
N ALA A 143 42.17 -10.67 6.05
CA ALA A 143 41.77 -10.73 7.46
C ALA A 143 42.64 -9.78 8.30
N GLU A 144 42.18 -9.46 9.51
CA GLU A 144 42.94 -8.61 10.42
C GLU A 144 44.33 -9.20 10.70
N GLY A 145 45.38 -8.38 10.51
CA GLY A 145 46.78 -8.81 10.65
C GLY A 145 47.41 -9.49 9.42
N GLN A 146 46.66 -9.75 8.35
CA GLN A 146 47.22 -10.23 7.09
C GLN A 146 47.74 -9.07 6.23
N VAL A 147 48.85 -9.31 5.53
CA VAL A 147 49.48 -8.34 4.63
C VAL A 147 49.76 -9.03 3.30
N GLN A 148 49.35 -8.42 2.19
CA GLN A 148 49.71 -8.88 0.85
C GLN A 148 50.93 -8.11 0.35
N VAL A 149 51.96 -8.84 -0.06
CA VAL A 149 53.19 -8.30 -0.67
C VAL A 149 53.22 -8.75 -2.12
N GLY A 150 53.34 -7.80 -3.05
CA GLY A 150 53.28 -8.03 -4.49
C GLY A 150 51.95 -7.62 -5.13
N GLU A 151 51.84 -7.80 -6.45
CA GLU A 151 50.60 -7.51 -7.17
C GLU A 151 49.52 -8.58 -6.85
N PRO A 152 48.24 -8.18 -6.68
CA PRO A 152 47.16 -9.12 -6.46
C PRO A 152 46.98 -10.04 -7.69
N PRO A 153 46.46 -11.27 -7.49
CA PRO A 153 46.11 -12.16 -8.60
C PRO A 153 45.21 -11.46 -9.62
N PRO A 154 45.34 -11.74 -10.93
CA PRO A 154 44.57 -11.08 -11.98
C PRO A 154 43.03 -11.14 -11.78
N ASP A 155 42.54 -12.20 -11.14
CA ASP A 155 41.11 -12.45 -10.90
C ASP A 155 40.66 -12.09 -9.46
N ALA A 156 41.53 -11.43 -8.67
CA ALA A 156 41.21 -11.09 -7.30
C ALA A 156 40.14 -9.97 -7.25
N LYS A 157 38.94 -10.31 -6.76
CA LYS A 157 37.91 -9.31 -6.50
C LYS A 157 38.30 -8.46 -5.29
N PRO A 158 38.11 -7.12 -5.36
CA PRO A 158 38.39 -6.26 -4.23
C PRO A 158 37.39 -6.48 -3.09
N CYS A 159 37.83 -6.18 -1.87
CA CYS A 159 36.99 -6.09 -0.69
C CYS A 159 36.83 -4.64 -0.26
N LEU A 160 35.68 -4.35 0.35
CA LEU A 160 35.36 -3.12 1.04
C LEU A 160 35.59 -3.32 2.53
N THR A 161 36.49 -2.55 3.12
CA THR A 161 36.68 -2.45 4.56
C THR A 161 35.94 -1.23 5.08
N SER A 162 34.89 -1.44 5.86
CA SER A 162 34.12 -0.39 6.53
C SER A 162 34.59 -0.26 7.98
N GLU A 163 35.07 0.93 8.33
CA GLU A 163 35.31 1.35 9.71
C GLU A 163 34.01 1.90 10.28
N LEU A 164 33.62 1.40 11.44
CA LEU A 164 32.32 1.63 12.06
C LEU A 164 32.53 1.99 13.52
N THR A 165 31.64 2.81 14.09
CA THR A 165 31.52 3.00 15.53
C THR A 165 30.11 2.61 15.95
N MET A 166 30.00 1.68 16.90
CA MET A 166 28.70 1.24 17.41
C MET A 166 28.08 2.34 18.26
N THR A 167 26.81 2.67 18.01
CA THR A 167 26.08 3.69 18.78
C THR A 167 25.35 3.09 19.98
N ASP A 168 24.97 1.81 19.89
CA ASP A 168 24.40 1.05 21.01
C ASP A 168 24.95 -0.39 21.10
N GLY A 169 24.33 -1.23 21.92
CA GLY A 169 24.71 -2.63 22.09
C GLY A 169 25.96 -2.88 22.94
N PRO A 170 26.48 -4.12 22.95
CA PRO A 170 27.49 -4.59 23.91
C PRO A 170 28.88 -3.95 23.73
N ALA A 171 29.13 -3.25 22.62
CA ALA A 171 30.37 -2.53 22.34
C ALA A 171 30.14 -1.06 21.94
N SER A 172 29.10 -0.42 22.48
CA SER A 172 28.82 1.00 22.23
C SER A 172 30.07 1.88 22.42
N GLY A 173 30.33 2.75 21.45
CA GLY A 173 31.49 3.65 21.37
C GLY A 173 32.79 3.01 20.90
N LYS A 174 32.86 1.68 20.71
CA LYS A 174 34.07 1.03 20.21
C LYS A 174 34.14 1.04 18.68
N PRO A 175 35.34 1.23 18.10
CA PRO A 175 35.54 1.09 16.67
C PRO A 175 35.53 -0.40 16.28
N LEU A 176 34.95 -0.68 15.12
CA LEU A 176 34.85 -2.00 14.51
C LEU A 176 35.25 -1.89 13.03
N LYS A 177 36.01 -2.86 12.52
CA LYS A 177 36.34 -2.93 11.10
C LYS A 177 35.72 -4.19 10.51
N LEU A 178 34.87 -4.02 9.51
CA LEU A 178 34.25 -5.13 8.78
C LEU A 178 34.74 -5.13 7.34
N THR A 179 35.27 -6.27 6.90
CA THR A 179 35.75 -6.47 5.53
C THR A 179 34.79 -7.38 4.80
N LEU A 180 34.19 -6.88 3.72
CA LEU A 180 33.20 -7.58 2.91
C LEU A 180 33.70 -7.64 1.45
N PRO A 181 33.55 -8.77 0.77
CA PRO A 181 33.80 -8.83 -0.66
C PRO A 181 32.85 -7.89 -1.42
N ILE A 182 33.33 -7.35 -2.55
CA ILE A 182 32.53 -6.49 -3.42
C ILE A 182 31.87 -7.38 -4.47
N GLU A 183 30.60 -7.71 -4.24
CA GLU A 183 29.68 -8.29 -5.21
C GLU A 183 28.79 -7.21 -5.85
N PRO A 184 28.15 -7.50 -7.00
CA PRO A 184 27.15 -6.61 -7.59
C PRO A 184 25.98 -6.26 -6.64
N SER A 185 25.71 -7.10 -5.63
CA SER A 185 24.70 -6.89 -4.60
C SER A 185 25.23 -6.21 -3.33
N THR A 186 26.54 -5.98 -3.21
CA THR A 186 27.13 -5.34 -2.02
C THR A 186 26.69 -3.87 -1.97
N PRO A 187 26.02 -3.42 -0.89
CA PRO A 187 25.63 -2.04 -0.76
C PRO A 187 26.85 -1.10 -0.71
N ARG A 188 26.67 0.15 -1.14
CA ARG A 188 27.69 1.18 -0.99
C ARG A 188 27.59 1.83 0.37
N PHE A 189 28.72 1.97 1.04
CA PHE A 189 28.83 2.68 2.31
C PHE A 189 29.71 3.92 2.12
N ALA A 190 29.42 4.99 2.85
CA ALA A 190 30.31 6.13 3.04
C ALA A 190 30.34 6.55 4.50
N ALA A 191 31.37 7.33 4.85
CA ALA A 191 31.43 7.97 6.15
C ALA A 191 30.17 8.80 6.42
N GLY A 192 29.59 8.65 7.61
CA GLY A 192 28.34 9.24 8.03
C GLY A 192 27.11 8.35 7.86
N ASP A 193 27.20 7.24 7.12
CA ASP A 193 26.05 6.34 6.95
C ASP A 193 25.69 5.64 8.27
N GLU A 194 24.41 5.71 8.63
CA GLU A 194 23.85 4.98 9.75
C GLU A 194 23.44 3.58 9.31
N VAL A 195 24.04 2.55 9.91
CA VAL A 195 23.85 1.14 9.55
C VAL A 195 23.40 0.32 10.76
N VAL A 196 22.80 -0.83 10.47
CA VAL A 196 22.40 -1.84 11.44
C VAL A 196 23.31 -3.05 11.26
N LEU A 197 23.92 -3.48 12.36
CA LEU A 197 24.70 -4.69 12.46
C LEU A 197 23.83 -5.80 13.04
N SER A 198 24.03 -7.03 12.59
CA SER A 198 23.58 -8.23 13.30
C SER A 198 24.72 -8.75 14.16
N TYR A 199 24.49 -8.84 15.47
CA TYR A 199 25.41 -9.43 16.44
C TYR A 199 24.98 -10.86 16.77
N ASN A 200 25.84 -11.83 16.50
CA ASN A 200 25.52 -13.26 16.64
C ASN A 200 25.67 -13.80 18.08
N GLY A 201 26.04 -12.96 19.06
CA GLY A 201 26.27 -13.37 20.45
C GLY A 201 27.69 -13.86 20.76
N GLY A 202 28.61 -13.81 19.78
CA GLY A 202 30.01 -14.19 19.94
C GLY A 202 30.85 -13.18 20.75
N ASP A 203 32.17 -13.30 20.69
CA ASP A 203 33.07 -12.35 21.36
C ASP A 203 32.91 -10.94 20.75
N VAL A 204 32.61 -9.97 21.60
CA VAL A 204 32.42 -8.56 21.24
C VAL A 204 33.71 -7.92 20.70
N ALA A 205 34.88 -8.46 21.09
CA ALA A 205 36.16 -8.01 20.57
C ALA A 205 36.48 -8.59 19.17
N ASN A 206 35.77 -9.63 18.73
CA ASN A 206 35.99 -10.27 17.45
C ASN A 206 35.05 -9.66 16.38
N PRO A 207 35.57 -9.05 15.30
CA PRO A 207 34.75 -8.50 14.23
C PRO A 207 33.84 -9.53 13.55
N ALA A 208 34.22 -10.82 13.54
CA ALA A 208 33.41 -11.89 12.98
C ALA A 208 32.09 -12.16 13.75
N SER A 209 31.93 -11.57 14.93
CA SER A 209 30.66 -11.61 15.68
C SER A 209 29.61 -10.64 15.13
N PHE A 210 30.00 -9.75 14.20
CA PHE A 210 29.15 -8.71 13.64
C PHE A 210 29.08 -8.79 12.11
N GLN A 211 27.92 -8.49 11.56
CA GLN A 211 27.72 -8.35 10.13
C GLN A 211 26.84 -7.13 9.84
N ILE A 212 27.19 -6.31 8.85
CA ILE A 212 26.30 -5.26 8.37
C ILE A 212 25.10 -5.93 7.68
N VAL A 213 23.89 -5.65 8.15
CA VAL A 213 22.66 -6.24 7.62
C VAL A 213 21.73 -5.23 6.98
N ASP A 214 21.73 -3.96 7.42
CA ASP A 214 20.86 -2.95 6.83
C ASP A 214 21.32 -1.50 7.09
N PHE A 215 20.59 -0.52 6.53
CA PHE A 215 20.69 0.90 6.85
C PHE A 215 19.61 1.32 7.85
N GLN A 216 19.91 2.32 8.67
CA GLN A 216 18.92 2.95 9.54
C GLN A 216 18.05 3.91 8.71
N ARG A 217 16.75 3.62 8.58
CA ARG A 217 15.80 4.41 7.76
C ARG A 217 14.72 5.13 8.59
N GLY A 218 14.85 5.15 9.91
CA GLY A 218 13.81 5.63 10.83
C GLY A 218 13.36 7.06 10.51
N THR A 219 14.29 8.01 10.48
CA THR A 219 14.01 9.44 10.23
C THR A 219 13.33 9.70 8.88
N PRO A 220 13.88 9.27 7.72
CA PRO A 220 13.23 9.52 6.43
C PRO A 220 11.85 8.86 6.30
N LEU A 221 11.67 7.65 6.87
CA LEU A 221 10.37 6.99 6.89
C LEU A 221 9.35 7.72 7.78
N LEU A 222 9.77 8.24 8.94
CA LEU A 222 8.92 9.05 9.81
C LEU A 222 8.51 10.38 9.15
N LEU A 223 9.42 11.04 8.43
CA LEU A 223 9.11 12.25 7.67
C LEU A 223 8.08 11.98 6.58
N LEU A 224 8.25 10.88 5.84
CA LEU A 224 7.28 10.47 4.81
C LEU A 224 5.91 10.12 5.42
N ALA A 225 5.90 9.39 6.54
CA ALA A 225 4.68 9.07 7.26
C ALA A 225 3.97 10.33 7.78
N GLY A 226 4.72 11.31 8.29
CA GLY A 226 4.20 12.61 8.71
C GLY A 226 3.62 13.41 7.55
N LEU A 227 4.30 13.46 6.40
CA LEU A 227 3.80 14.10 5.19
C LEU A 227 2.51 13.45 4.69
N PHE A 228 2.46 12.12 4.65
CA PHE A 228 1.26 11.36 4.30
C PHE A 228 0.10 11.67 5.24
N ALA A 229 0.33 11.62 6.56
CA ALA A 229 -0.68 11.93 7.55
C ALA A 229 -1.20 13.36 7.41
N LEU A 230 -0.30 14.33 7.19
CA LEU A 230 -0.67 15.71 6.95
C LEU A 230 -1.55 15.86 5.70
N ALA A 231 -1.19 15.24 4.58
CA ALA A 231 -1.98 15.29 3.35
C ALA A 231 -3.40 14.72 3.55
N VAL A 232 -3.51 13.58 4.26
CA VAL A 232 -4.80 12.94 4.58
C VAL A 232 -5.65 13.82 5.50
N ILE A 233 -5.05 14.44 6.52
CA ILE A 233 -5.77 15.33 7.45
C ILE A 233 -6.20 16.64 6.75
N VAL A 234 -5.34 17.21 5.90
CA VAL A 234 -5.67 18.44 5.16
C VAL A 234 -6.85 18.20 4.21
N LEU A 235 -6.85 17.09 3.48
CA LEU A 235 -7.91 16.76 2.52
C LEU A 235 -9.19 16.25 3.21
N GLY A 236 -9.06 15.34 4.18
CA GLY A 236 -10.16 14.65 4.84
C GLY A 236 -10.64 15.27 6.16
N ARG A 237 -9.93 16.27 6.71
CA ARG A 237 -10.25 16.91 8.01
C ARG A 237 -10.39 15.87 9.13
N TRP A 238 -11.48 15.92 9.90
CA TRP A 238 -11.80 14.94 10.94
C TRP A 238 -11.95 13.51 10.41
N GLN A 239 -12.48 13.35 9.19
CA GLN A 239 -12.58 12.05 8.56
C GLN A 239 -11.20 11.51 8.16
N GLY A 240 -10.26 12.39 7.81
CA GLY A 240 -8.86 12.05 7.61
C GLY A 240 -8.20 11.53 8.88
N VAL A 241 -8.46 12.15 10.04
CA VAL A 241 -7.97 11.65 11.35
C VAL A 241 -8.55 10.26 11.65
N ALA A 242 -9.87 10.08 11.46
CA ALA A 242 -10.50 8.77 11.65
C ALA A 242 -9.91 7.69 10.73
N ALA A 243 -9.59 8.04 9.48
CA ALA A 243 -8.96 7.13 8.53
C ALA A 243 -7.54 6.72 8.96
N LEU A 244 -6.74 7.65 9.51
CA LEU A 244 -5.41 7.34 10.04
C LEU A 244 -5.48 6.45 11.29
N ILE A 245 -6.44 6.69 12.19
CA ILE A 245 -6.66 5.82 13.36
C ILE A 245 -7.10 4.43 12.91
N ALA A 246 -8.03 4.34 11.95
CA ALA A 246 -8.46 3.08 11.37
C ALA A 246 -7.27 2.32 10.76
N LEU A 247 -6.42 2.99 9.98
CA LEU A 247 -5.20 2.39 9.41
C LEU A 247 -4.26 1.87 10.50
N GLY A 248 -4.02 2.64 11.56
CA GLY A 248 -3.20 2.21 12.69
C GLY A 248 -3.77 0.99 13.43
N LEU A 249 -5.09 0.95 13.63
CA LEU A 249 -5.77 -0.21 14.21
C LEU A 249 -5.70 -1.44 13.28
N SER A 250 -5.78 -1.24 11.96
CA SER A 250 -5.59 -2.32 11.00
C SER A 250 -4.20 -2.94 11.11
N PHE A 251 -3.16 -2.10 11.18
CA PHE A 251 -1.79 -2.57 11.43
C PHE A 251 -1.68 -3.29 12.77
N LEU A 252 -2.37 -2.83 13.81
CA LEU A 252 -2.38 -3.48 15.11
C LEU A 252 -3.01 -4.88 15.04
N VAL A 253 -4.12 -5.05 14.32
CA VAL A 253 -4.72 -6.38 14.10
C VAL A 253 -3.77 -7.29 13.33
N LEU A 254 -3.08 -6.78 12.30
CA LEU A 254 -2.09 -7.57 11.58
C LEU A 254 -0.91 -7.98 12.46
N ALA A 255 -0.33 -7.04 13.20
CA ALA A 255 0.88 -7.24 14.00
C ALA A 255 0.64 -8.03 15.30
N LEU A 256 -0.49 -7.82 15.97
CA LEU A 256 -0.78 -8.44 17.27
C LEU A 256 -1.69 -9.66 17.21
N PHE A 257 -2.45 -9.85 16.13
CA PHE A 257 -3.33 -11.00 15.97
C PHE A 257 -2.93 -11.88 14.78
N VAL A 258 -2.91 -11.34 13.55
CA VAL A 258 -2.72 -12.18 12.35
C VAL A 258 -1.35 -12.84 12.33
N LEU A 259 -0.28 -12.05 12.46
CA LEU A 259 1.08 -12.56 12.37
C LEU A 259 1.40 -13.54 13.53
N PRO A 260 1.14 -13.22 14.81
CA PRO A 260 1.41 -14.15 15.90
C PRO A 260 0.61 -15.46 15.82
N SER A 261 -0.65 -15.40 15.39
CA SER A 261 -1.51 -16.60 15.28
C SER A 261 -1.01 -17.54 14.18
N ILE A 262 -0.63 -17.00 13.01
CA ILE A 262 -0.05 -17.78 11.91
C ILE A 262 1.28 -18.42 12.35
N LEU A 263 2.16 -17.65 12.97
CA LEU A 263 3.45 -18.15 13.45
C LEU A 263 3.29 -19.20 14.57
N ALA A 264 2.18 -19.18 15.31
CA ALA A 264 1.83 -20.18 16.31
C ALA A 264 1.20 -21.46 15.74
N GLY A 265 1.14 -21.59 14.40
CA GLY A 265 0.67 -22.77 13.69
C GLY A 265 -0.84 -22.83 13.42
N GLU A 266 -1.59 -21.75 13.69
CA GLU A 266 -3.02 -21.70 13.37
C GLU A 266 -3.26 -21.63 11.86
N SER A 267 -4.46 -22.02 11.41
CA SER A 267 -4.83 -21.99 9.98
C SER A 267 -4.74 -20.54 9.44
N PRO A 268 -3.84 -20.25 8.48
CA PRO A 268 -3.65 -18.88 8.02
C PRO A 268 -4.90 -18.30 7.36
N LEU A 269 -5.68 -19.12 6.65
CA LEU A 269 -6.91 -18.69 6.02
C LEU A 269 -7.98 -18.27 7.06
N LEU A 270 -8.17 -19.06 8.12
CA LEU A 270 -9.16 -18.73 9.17
C LEU A 270 -8.74 -17.48 9.94
N VAL A 271 -7.45 -17.37 10.26
CA VAL A 271 -6.86 -16.18 10.90
C VAL A 271 -7.07 -14.94 10.01
N ALA A 272 -6.85 -15.05 8.70
CA ALA A 272 -7.07 -13.96 7.77
C ALA A 272 -8.54 -13.57 7.65
N ILE A 273 -9.49 -14.52 7.65
CA ILE A 273 -10.93 -14.21 7.63
C ILE A 273 -11.33 -13.45 8.91
N ALA A 274 -10.89 -13.91 10.08
CA ALA A 274 -11.16 -13.24 11.35
C ALA A 274 -10.49 -11.85 11.41
N GLY A 275 -9.22 -11.76 10.99
CA GLY A 275 -8.46 -10.51 10.97
C GLY A 275 -9.03 -9.49 10.00
N ALA A 276 -9.32 -9.91 8.76
CA ALA A 276 -9.96 -9.08 7.74
C ALA A 276 -11.35 -8.62 8.18
N GLY A 277 -12.14 -9.51 8.78
CA GLY A 277 -13.44 -9.16 9.36
C GLY A 277 -13.31 -8.08 10.44
N ALA A 278 -12.34 -8.23 11.35
CA ALA A 278 -12.10 -7.27 12.42
C ALA A 278 -11.65 -5.91 11.88
N ILE A 279 -10.68 -5.92 10.95
CA ILE A 279 -10.20 -4.73 10.25
C ILE A 279 -11.37 -4.01 9.57
N MET A 280 -12.18 -4.72 8.79
CA MET A 280 -13.34 -4.18 8.10
C MET A 280 -14.34 -3.53 9.07
N PHE A 281 -14.75 -4.25 10.13
CA PHE A 281 -15.70 -3.74 11.11
C PHE A 281 -15.17 -2.48 11.81
N VAL A 282 -13.91 -2.51 12.26
CA VAL A 282 -13.28 -1.37 12.93
C VAL A 282 -13.12 -0.20 11.98
N ALA A 283 -12.54 -0.42 10.80
CA ALA A 283 -12.24 0.63 9.85
C ALA A 283 -13.52 1.31 9.35
N LEU A 284 -14.49 0.57 8.82
CA LEU A 284 -15.68 1.15 8.20
C LEU A 284 -16.56 1.90 9.22
N TYR A 285 -16.76 1.36 10.41
CA TYR A 285 -17.60 2.03 11.41
C TYR A 285 -16.89 3.19 12.10
N LEU A 286 -15.56 3.16 12.21
CA LEU A 286 -14.80 4.28 12.75
C LEU A 286 -14.76 5.45 11.75
N THR A 287 -14.59 5.19 10.46
CA THR A 287 -14.44 6.24 9.43
C THR A 287 -15.77 6.80 8.93
N HIS A 288 -16.81 5.97 8.81
CA HIS A 288 -18.10 6.37 8.24
C HIS A 288 -19.24 6.42 9.26
N GLY A 289 -18.99 6.00 10.50
CA GLY A 289 -19.99 5.97 11.57
C GLY A 289 -21.02 4.84 11.43
N LEU A 290 -21.79 4.65 12.50
CA LEU A 290 -22.86 3.66 12.56
C LEU A 290 -24.08 4.15 11.76
N SER A 291 -24.24 3.65 10.53
CA SER A 291 -25.38 3.98 9.67
C SER A 291 -25.84 2.78 8.85
N ALA A 292 -27.06 2.86 8.29
CA ALA A 292 -27.54 1.85 7.34
C ALA A 292 -26.66 1.82 6.09
N ARG A 293 -26.20 2.98 5.61
CA ARG A 293 -25.24 3.11 4.51
C ARG A 293 -23.96 2.32 4.78
N THR A 294 -23.30 2.58 5.91
CA THR A 294 -22.07 1.89 6.31
C THR A 294 -22.29 0.38 6.46
N SER A 295 -23.43 0.00 7.06
CA SER A 295 -23.79 -1.41 7.25
C SER A 295 -24.01 -2.15 5.93
N VAL A 296 -24.54 -1.48 4.91
CA VAL A 296 -24.63 -2.05 3.56
C VAL A 296 -23.28 -2.20 2.91
N ALA A 297 -22.37 -1.25 3.10
CA ALA A 297 -21.00 -1.35 2.58
C ALA A 297 -20.30 -2.58 3.20
N VAL A 298 -20.39 -2.75 4.52
CA VAL A 298 -19.88 -3.92 5.25
C VAL A 298 -20.43 -5.23 4.65
N LEU A 299 -21.75 -5.33 4.44
CA LEU A 299 -22.37 -6.52 3.84
C LEU A 299 -21.88 -6.79 2.41
N GLY A 300 -21.73 -5.72 1.61
CA GLY A 300 -21.15 -5.81 0.27
C GLY A 300 -19.72 -6.37 0.31
N THR A 301 -18.87 -5.81 1.17
CA THR A 301 -17.48 -6.26 1.35
C THR A 301 -17.43 -7.73 1.76
N LEU A 302 -18.28 -8.17 2.69
CA LEU A 302 -18.32 -9.56 3.15
C LEU A 302 -18.70 -10.55 2.05
N VAL A 303 -19.75 -10.27 1.30
CA VAL A 303 -20.18 -11.13 0.19
C VAL A 303 -19.06 -11.22 -0.86
N SER A 304 -18.41 -10.10 -1.15
CA SER A 304 -17.27 -10.07 -2.08
C SER A 304 -16.04 -10.81 -1.56
N LEU A 305 -15.70 -10.67 -0.28
CA LEU A 305 -14.59 -11.42 0.33
C LEU A 305 -14.83 -12.92 0.31
N VAL A 306 -16.07 -13.36 0.60
CA VAL A 306 -16.45 -14.77 0.49
C VAL A 306 -16.29 -15.26 -0.95
N LEU A 307 -16.76 -14.49 -1.93
CA LEU A 307 -16.58 -14.84 -3.34
C LEU A 307 -15.10 -14.93 -3.73
N ILE A 308 -14.27 -13.96 -3.33
CA ILE A 308 -12.83 -13.97 -3.59
C ILE A 308 -12.18 -15.18 -2.96
N GLY A 309 -12.49 -15.49 -1.70
CA GLY A 309 -11.95 -16.64 -0.99
C GLY A 309 -12.32 -17.96 -1.69
N VAL A 310 -13.58 -18.12 -2.09
CA VAL A 310 -14.07 -19.30 -2.82
C VAL A 310 -13.38 -19.44 -4.18
N LEU A 311 -13.34 -18.36 -4.98
CA LEU A 311 -12.67 -18.38 -6.28
C LEU A 311 -11.18 -18.69 -6.13
N SER A 312 -10.51 -18.05 -5.18
CA SER A 312 -9.09 -18.27 -4.91
C SER A 312 -8.84 -19.71 -4.49
N ALA A 313 -9.69 -20.30 -3.64
CA ALA A 313 -9.58 -21.69 -3.22
C ALA A 313 -9.75 -22.66 -4.40
N ILE A 314 -10.76 -22.43 -5.26
CA ILE A 314 -11.04 -23.23 -6.46
C ILE A 314 -9.88 -23.15 -7.44
N PHE A 315 -9.47 -21.95 -7.83
CA PHE A 315 -8.42 -21.76 -8.84
C PHE A 315 -7.04 -22.17 -8.31
N SER A 316 -6.75 -21.99 -7.03
CA SER A 316 -5.54 -22.55 -6.42
C SER A 316 -5.55 -24.08 -6.45
N ALA A 317 -6.72 -24.72 -6.29
CA ALA A 317 -6.83 -26.18 -6.41
C ALA A 317 -6.60 -26.63 -7.85
N ALA A 318 -7.28 -25.96 -8.78
CA ALA A 318 -7.28 -26.31 -10.19
C ALA A 318 -5.90 -26.09 -10.84
N ALA A 319 -5.16 -25.07 -10.40
CA ALA A 319 -3.80 -24.79 -10.85
C ALA A 319 -2.73 -25.56 -10.06
N SER A 320 -3.12 -26.43 -9.12
CA SER A 320 -2.20 -27.18 -8.25
C SER A 320 -1.19 -26.29 -7.50
N LEU A 321 -1.62 -25.08 -7.10
CA LEU A 321 -0.77 -24.17 -6.34
C LEU A 321 -0.53 -24.72 -4.94
N THR A 322 0.74 -24.87 -4.61
CA THR A 322 1.21 -25.38 -3.31
C THR A 322 1.28 -24.29 -2.25
N GLY A 323 1.44 -23.03 -2.67
CA GLY A 323 1.73 -21.92 -1.78
C GLY A 323 3.23 -21.77 -1.44
N LEU A 324 4.09 -22.66 -1.93
CA LEU A 324 5.52 -22.68 -1.61
C LEU A 324 6.32 -21.85 -2.60
N ASP A 325 6.36 -20.54 -2.39
CA ASP A 325 7.37 -19.68 -3.01
C ASP A 325 8.68 -19.67 -2.19
N ASP A 326 9.70 -18.98 -2.68
CA ASP A 326 11.02 -18.91 -2.03
C ASP A 326 10.92 -18.33 -0.60
N SER A 327 10.10 -17.29 -0.43
CA SER A 327 9.92 -16.60 0.85
C SER A 327 9.20 -17.47 1.88
N THR A 328 8.16 -18.19 1.46
CA THR A 328 7.38 -19.10 2.29
C THR A 328 8.20 -20.33 2.67
N SER A 329 8.99 -20.85 1.73
CA SER A 329 9.91 -21.96 1.98
C SER A 329 10.98 -21.58 3.01
N GLN A 330 11.55 -20.38 2.88
CA GLN A 330 12.49 -19.83 3.85
C GLN A 330 11.84 -19.61 5.23
N LEU A 331 10.61 -19.11 5.28
CA LEU A 331 9.85 -18.94 6.52
C LEU A 331 9.66 -20.28 7.25
N ILE A 332 9.17 -21.31 6.55
CA ILE A 332 8.97 -22.65 7.12
C ILE A 332 10.31 -23.21 7.63
N GLY A 333 11.38 -23.08 6.85
CA GLY A 333 12.73 -23.47 7.27
C GLY A 333 13.19 -22.74 8.54
N SER A 334 12.88 -21.44 8.65
CA SER A 334 13.23 -20.63 9.82
C SER A 334 12.43 -20.97 11.07
N LEU A 335 11.17 -21.40 10.93
CA LEU A 335 10.31 -21.78 12.06
C LEU A 335 10.63 -23.16 12.62
N GLY A 336 11.18 -24.07 11.79
CA GLY A 336 11.44 -25.45 12.18
C GLY A 336 10.21 -26.34 12.27
N HIS A 337 9.03 -25.81 11.92
CA HIS A 337 7.78 -26.58 11.80
C HIS A 337 7.01 -26.16 10.55
N GLY A 338 6.08 -27.00 10.11
CA GLY A 338 5.24 -26.71 8.95
C GLY A 338 4.26 -25.56 9.20
N ILE A 339 3.97 -24.80 8.13
CA ILE A 339 2.83 -23.90 8.00
C ILE A 339 2.05 -24.34 6.76
N ASP A 340 0.72 -24.19 6.80
CA ASP A 340 -0.12 -24.36 5.61
C ASP A 340 0.17 -23.25 4.58
N ALA A 341 1.13 -23.51 3.68
CA ALA A 341 1.59 -22.56 2.67
C ALA A 341 0.47 -22.14 1.71
N ARG A 342 -0.40 -23.08 1.32
CA ARG A 342 -1.56 -22.77 0.49
C ARG A 342 -2.58 -21.93 1.24
N GLY A 343 -2.82 -22.23 2.51
CA GLY A 343 -3.60 -21.38 3.39
C GLY A 343 -3.03 -19.97 3.53
N LEU A 344 -1.70 -19.83 3.57
CA LEU A 344 -1.00 -18.54 3.63
C LEU A 344 -1.17 -17.74 2.33
N LEU A 345 -1.12 -18.40 1.18
CA LEU A 345 -1.46 -17.80 -0.11
C LEU A 345 -2.90 -17.24 -0.08
N LEU A 346 -3.87 -18.06 0.31
CA LEU A 346 -5.29 -17.65 0.37
C LEU A 346 -5.51 -16.53 1.39
N ALA A 347 -4.83 -16.57 2.53
CA ALA A 347 -4.81 -15.51 3.54
C ALA A 347 -4.34 -14.17 2.96
N GLY A 348 -3.23 -14.19 2.22
CA GLY A 348 -2.70 -13.02 1.51
C GLY A 348 -3.71 -12.45 0.50
N VAL A 349 -4.44 -13.31 -0.23
CA VAL A 349 -5.49 -12.85 -1.16
C VAL A 349 -6.63 -12.16 -0.40
N VAL A 350 -7.12 -12.74 0.70
CA VAL A 350 -8.22 -12.18 1.50
C VAL A 350 -7.84 -10.82 2.11
N ILE A 351 -6.66 -10.73 2.74
CA ILE A 351 -6.18 -9.48 3.36
C ILE A 351 -5.90 -8.42 2.29
N GLY A 352 -5.24 -8.79 1.19
CA GLY A 352 -4.95 -7.88 0.09
C GLY A 352 -6.21 -7.35 -0.60
N ALA A 353 -7.25 -8.19 -0.74
CA ALA A 353 -8.51 -7.78 -1.36
C ALA A 353 -9.35 -6.84 -0.49
N LEU A 354 -9.30 -6.97 0.84
CA LEU A 354 -10.09 -6.16 1.76
C LEU A 354 -9.92 -4.66 1.51
N GLY A 355 -8.67 -4.19 1.41
CA GLY A 355 -8.39 -2.76 1.26
C GLY A 355 -9.02 -2.14 0.01
N VAL A 356 -9.07 -2.88 -1.09
CA VAL A 356 -9.69 -2.41 -2.35
C VAL A 356 -11.21 -2.54 -2.30
N LEU A 357 -11.73 -3.57 -1.63
CA LEU A 357 -13.16 -3.77 -1.48
C LEU A 357 -13.81 -2.68 -0.62
N ASP A 358 -13.15 -2.23 0.44
CA ASP A 358 -13.67 -1.19 1.32
C ASP A 358 -13.90 0.12 0.56
N ASP A 359 -12.98 0.51 -0.33
CA ASP A 359 -13.16 1.70 -1.19
C ASP A 359 -14.34 1.53 -2.16
N VAL A 360 -14.41 0.38 -2.83
CA VAL A 360 -15.46 0.10 -3.82
C VAL A 360 -16.84 0.09 -3.16
N THR A 361 -17.02 -0.66 -2.07
CA THR A 361 -18.34 -0.82 -1.46
C THR A 361 -18.84 0.46 -0.79
N VAL A 362 -17.97 1.22 -0.15
CA VAL A 362 -18.29 2.54 0.44
C VAL A 362 -18.65 3.54 -0.65
N THR A 363 -17.87 3.61 -1.73
CA THR A 363 -18.15 4.52 -2.84
C THR A 363 -19.47 4.17 -3.52
N GLN A 364 -19.73 2.86 -3.76
CA GLN A 364 -20.97 2.41 -4.36
C GLN A 364 -22.19 2.69 -3.48
N THR A 365 -22.13 2.38 -2.19
CA THR A 365 -23.23 2.72 -1.26
C THR A 365 -23.45 4.23 -1.22
N SER A 366 -22.39 5.02 -1.09
CA SER A 366 -22.50 6.48 -1.05
C SER A 366 -23.16 7.03 -2.32
N ALA A 367 -22.77 6.56 -3.50
CA ALA A 367 -23.38 6.97 -4.76
C ALA A 367 -24.90 6.67 -4.82
N VAL A 368 -25.32 5.48 -4.37
CA VAL A 368 -26.75 5.11 -4.34
C VAL A 368 -27.54 5.98 -3.36
N TRP A 369 -26.97 6.28 -2.19
CA TRP A 369 -27.62 7.19 -1.24
C TRP A 369 -27.70 8.63 -1.79
N GLU A 370 -26.69 9.12 -2.49
CA GLU A 370 -26.76 10.44 -3.14
C GLU A 370 -27.82 10.49 -4.24
N LEU A 371 -27.93 9.45 -5.06
CA LEU A 371 -29.00 9.35 -6.07
C LEU A 371 -30.39 9.38 -5.41
N ARG A 372 -30.54 8.67 -4.28
CA ARG A 372 -31.79 8.67 -3.51
C ARG A 372 -32.10 10.02 -2.87
N ARG A 373 -31.08 10.73 -2.36
CA ARG A 373 -31.23 12.10 -1.83
C ARG A 373 -31.61 13.09 -2.91
N ALA A 374 -31.00 12.99 -4.10
CA ALA A 374 -31.30 13.85 -5.22
C ALA A 374 -32.73 13.67 -5.75
N ASN A 375 -33.25 12.44 -5.72
CA ASN A 375 -34.64 12.18 -6.10
C ASN A 375 -35.29 11.06 -5.23
N PRO A 376 -36.03 11.45 -4.17
CA PRO A 376 -36.74 10.52 -3.30
C PRO A 376 -37.92 9.77 -3.96
N ALA A 377 -38.28 10.06 -5.21
CA ALA A 377 -39.29 9.30 -5.94
C ALA A 377 -38.70 8.04 -6.60
N LEU A 378 -37.37 7.94 -6.75
CA LEU A 378 -36.74 6.81 -7.45
C LEU A 378 -36.97 5.49 -6.73
N GLY A 379 -37.51 4.51 -7.46
CA GLY A 379 -37.66 3.14 -6.98
C GLY A 379 -36.33 2.38 -6.93
N TRP A 380 -36.28 1.26 -6.23
CA TRP A 380 -35.05 0.45 -6.09
C TRP A 380 -34.46 0.00 -7.43
N ARG A 381 -35.29 -0.27 -8.45
CA ARG A 381 -34.82 -0.67 -9.79
C ARG A 381 -34.12 0.46 -10.51
N GLU A 382 -34.64 1.68 -10.38
CA GLU A 382 -34.06 2.87 -11.00
C GLU A 382 -32.75 3.26 -10.30
N LEU A 383 -32.73 3.20 -8.96
CA LEU A 383 -31.53 3.37 -8.16
C LEU A 383 -30.46 2.34 -8.52
N TYR A 384 -30.84 1.07 -8.66
CA TYR A 384 -29.93 0.01 -9.08
C TYR A 384 -29.37 0.29 -10.48
N GLY A 385 -30.22 0.62 -11.45
CA GLY A 385 -29.78 0.92 -12.81
C GLY A 385 -28.86 2.14 -12.88
N ALA A 386 -29.15 3.20 -12.13
CA ALA A 386 -28.32 4.40 -12.06
C ALA A 386 -27.00 4.17 -11.32
N GLY A 387 -27.04 3.53 -10.15
CA GLY A 387 -25.85 3.17 -9.37
C GLY A 387 -24.94 2.22 -10.15
N LEU A 388 -25.49 1.25 -10.88
CA LEU A 388 -24.70 0.32 -11.67
C LEU A 388 -24.03 0.98 -12.89
N ARG A 389 -24.59 2.07 -13.44
CA ARG A 389 -23.90 2.86 -14.48
C ARG A 389 -22.66 3.54 -13.90
N ILE A 390 -22.81 4.22 -12.75
CA ILE A 390 -21.69 4.84 -12.02
C ILE A 390 -20.64 3.79 -11.66
N GLY A 391 -21.08 2.67 -11.10
CA GLY A 391 -20.20 1.58 -10.71
C GLY A 391 -19.40 0.99 -11.86
N ARG A 392 -20.00 0.79 -13.04
CA ARG A 392 -19.26 0.28 -14.22
C ARG A 392 -18.10 1.19 -14.64
N ASP A 393 -18.29 2.50 -14.59
CA ASP A 393 -17.24 3.46 -14.95
C ASP A 393 -16.06 3.38 -13.96
N HIS A 394 -16.33 3.16 -12.67
CA HIS A 394 -15.30 3.00 -11.64
C HIS A 394 -14.60 1.63 -11.68
N VAL A 395 -15.32 0.53 -11.98
CA VAL A 395 -14.75 -0.83 -12.00
C VAL A 395 -13.59 -0.95 -12.98
N GLY A 396 -13.71 -0.35 -14.17
CA GLY A 396 -12.64 -0.38 -15.17
C GLY A 396 -11.34 0.23 -14.63
N SER A 397 -11.45 1.38 -13.96
CA SER A 397 -10.29 2.03 -13.34
C SER A 397 -9.73 1.21 -12.17
N ALA A 398 -10.59 0.66 -11.30
CA ALA A 398 -10.16 -0.10 -10.13
C ALA A 398 -9.42 -1.40 -10.50
N VAL A 399 -9.92 -2.13 -11.50
CA VAL A 399 -9.28 -3.36 -12.00
C VAL A 399 -7.89 -3.04 -12.56
N ASN A 400 -7.77 -2.00 -13.38
CA ASN A 400 -6.47 -1.61 -13.94
C ASN A 400 -5.47 -1.21 -12.84
N THR A 401 -5.91 -0.44 -11.83
CA THR A 401 -5.07 -0.08 -10.68
C THR A 401 -4.57 -1.33 -9.95
N LEU A 402 -5.45 -2.31 -9.69
CA LEU A 402 -5.08 -3.53 -8.99
C LEU A 402 -4.05 -4.35 -9.77
N VAL A 403 -4.30 -4.56 -11.07
CA VAL A 403 -3.40 -5.29 -11.95
C VAL A 403 -2.02 -4.62 -12.01
N MET A 404 -1.97 -3.29 -12.15
CA MET A 404 -0.70 -2.56 -12.21
C MET A 404 0.03 -2.55 -10.86
N ALA A 405 -0.68 -2.52 -9.74
CA ALA A 405 -0.07 -2.60 -8.42
C ALA A 405 0.61 -3.96 -8.20
N TYR A 406 -0.07 -5.07 -8.51
CA TYR A 406 0.52 -6.40 -8.39
C TYR A 406 1.63 -6.65 -9.43
N ALA A 407 1.43 -6.22 -10.69
CA ALA A 407 2.48 -6.31 -11.70
C ALA A 407 3.73 -5.51 -11.27
N GLY A 408 3.53 -4.33 -10.68
CA GLY A 408 4.58 -3.50 -10.09
C GLY A 408 5.35 -4.21 -8.98
N ALA A 409 4.63 -4.86 -8.06
CA ALA A 409 5.24 -5.65 -6.98
C ALA A 409 6.00 -6.89 -7.50
N ALA A 410 5.51 -7.51 -8.58
CA ALA A 410 6.11 -8.68 -9.20
C ALA A 410 7.25 -8.35 -10.19
N LEU A 411 7.57 -7.07 -10.44
CA LEU A 411 8.59 -6.66 -11.42
C LEU A 411 9.94 -7.38 -11.27
N PRO A 412 10.53 -7.53 -10.06
CA PRO A 412 11.81 -8.23 -9.93
C PRO A 412 11.74 -9.69 -10.40
N VAL A 413 10.64 -10.38 -10.09
CA VAL A 413 10.42 -11.77 -10.49
C VAL A 413 10.22 -11.86 -12.01
N LEU A 414 9.46 -10.93 -12.60
CA LEU A 414 9.29 -10.84 -14.05
C LEU A 414 10.62 -10.59 -14.77
N LEU A 415 11.47 -9.70 -14.26
CA LEU A 415 12.80 -9.43 -14.80
C LEU A 415 13.71 -10.65 -14.67
N TYR A 416 13.78 -11.26 -13.48
CA TYR A 416 14.60 -12.46 -13.25
C TYR A 416 14.22 -13.58 -14.21
N THR A 417 12.93 -13.83 -14.40
CA THR A 417 12.47 -14.90 -15.29
C THR A 417 12.65 -14.55 -16.77
N SER A 418 12.60 -13.26 -17.14
CA SER A 418 12.90 -12.83 -18.51
C SER A 418 14.35 -13.12 -18.94
N LEU A 419 15.28 -13.18 -17.98
CA LEU A 419 16.69 -13.53 -18.23
C LEU A 419 16.88 -15.03 -18.47
N SER A 420 15.93 -15.87 -18.05
CA SER A 420 16.06 -17.32 -18.10
C SER A 420 15.94 -17.91 -19.51
N GLY A 421 15.55 -17.11 -20.52
CA GLY A 421 15.44 -17.53 -21.92
C GLY A 421 14.34 -18.56 -22.21
N VAL A 422 13.50 -18.89 -21.22
CA VAL A 422 12.36 -19.80 -21.37
C VAL A 422 11.15 -19.09 -21.97
N GLY A 423 10.31 -19.83 -22.69
CA GLY A 423 9.11 -19.28 -23.32
C GLY A 423 8.10 -18.73 -22.29
N LEU A 424 7.32 -17.72 -22.67
CA LEU A 424 6.35 -17.05 -21.79
C LEU A 424 5.40 -18.01 -21.07
N GLY A 425 4.98 -19.09 -21.71
CA GLY A 425 4.10 -20.09 -21.07
C GLY A 425 4.73 -20.76 -19.84
N SER A 426 6.02 -21.07 -19.89
CA SER A 426 6.73 -21.65 -18.74
C SER A 426 6.93 -20.64 -17.62
N ILE A 427 7.10 -19.36 -17.96
CA ILE A 427 7.20 -18.25 -16.99
C ILE A 427 5.86 -18.06 -16.26
N LEU A 428 4.76 -17.97 -17.02
CA LEU A 428 3.43 -17.75 -16.47
C LEU A 428 2.92 -18.96 -15.67
N GLY A 429 3.40 -20.16 -15.98
CA GLY A 429 3.11 -21.38 -15.24
C GLY A 429 3.99 -21.63 -14.02
N ALA A 430 5.03 -20.81 -13.77
CA ALA A 430 5.85 -20.93 -12.59
C ALA A 430 5.04 -20.57 -11.33
N GLU A 431 5.23 -21.32 -10.23
CA GLU A 431 4.45 -21.19 -8.99
C GLU A 431 4.35 -19.74 -8.51
N ASN A 432 5.48 -19.04 -8.39
CA ASN A 432 5.57 -17.65 -7.95
C ASN A 432 4.75 -16.68 -8.82
N ILE A 433 4.75 -16.86 -10.14
CA ILE A 433 3.99 -16.02 -11.06
C ILE A 433 2.52 -16.42 -11.11
N ALA A 434 2.24 -17.73 -11.16
CA ALA A 434 0.88 -18.26 -11.21
C ALA A 434 0.06 -17.87 -9.96
N GLN A 435 0.70 -17.86 -8.78
CA GLN A 435 0.09 -17.36 -7.54
C GLN A 435 -0.31 -15.89 -7.64
N GLU A 436 0.56 -15.01 -8.16
CA GLU A 436 0.24 -13.59 -8.35
C GLU A 436 -0.88 -13.38 -9.38
N ILE A 437 -0.90 -14.19 -10.44
CA ILE A 437 -1.98 -14.17 -11.44
C ILE A 437 -3.31 -14.56 -10.79
N VAL A 438 -3.36 -15.67 -10.04
CA VAL A 438 -4.58 -16.11 -9.36
C VAL A 438 -5.04 -15.06 -8.35
N ARG A 439 -4.13 -14.49 -7.55
CA ARG A 439 -4.45 -13.41 -6.61
C ARG A 439 -5.04 -12.19 -7.32
N THR A 440 -4.41 -11.75 -8.40
CA THR A 440 -4.85 -10.58 -9.17
C THR A 440 -6.20 -10.81 -9.84
N LEU A 441 -6.40 -11.96 -10.49
CA LEU A 441 -7.64 -12.27 -11.21
C LEU A 441 -8.81 -12.54 -10.26
N ALA A 442 -8.60 -13.35 -9.21
CA ALA A 442 -9.64 -13.61 -8.22
C ALA A 442 -10.06 -12.33 -7.49
N GLY A 443 -9.09 -11.50 -7.10
CA GLY A 443 -9.36 -10.17 -6.52
C GLY A 443 -10.14 -9.26 -7.48
N SER A 444 -9.75 -9.20 -8.75
CA SER A 444 -10.43 -8.40 -9.78
C SER A 444 -11.86 -8.87 -10.02
N VAL A 445 -12.11 -10.18 -10.11
CA VAL A 445 -13.48 -10.72 -10.21
C VAL A 445 -14.30 -10.36 -8.98
N GLY A 446 -13.69 -10.41 -7.79
CA GLY A 446 -14.32 -9.97 -6.55
C GLY A 446 -14.75 -8.51 -6.57
N ILE A 447 -13.92 -7.61 -7.09
CA ILE A 447 -14.24 -6.19 -7.27
C ILE A 447 -15.37 -5.99 -8.28
N VAL A 448 -15.30 -6.67 -9.43
CA VAL A 448 -16.33 -6.61 -10.48
C VAL A 448 -17.68 -7.08 -9.92
N ALA A 449 -17.69 -8.10 -9.06
CA ALA A 449 -18.89 -8.59 -8.38
C ALA A 449 -19.34 -7.69 -7.21
N ALA A 450 -18.41 -7.03 -6.51
CA ALA A 450 -18.71 -6.15 -5.39
C ALA A 450 -19.64 -5.02 -5.78
N VAL A 451 -19.48 -4.47 -6.99
CA VAL A 451 -20.32 -3.39 -7.48
C VAL A 451 -21.80 -3.80 -7.59
N PRO A 452 -22.21 -4.76 -8.43
CA PRO A 452 -23.62 -5.13 -8.54
C PRO A 452 -24.21 -5.62 -7.22
N VAL A 453 -23.46 -6.38 -6.42
CA VAL A 453 -23.90 -6.88 -5.10
C VAL A 453 -24.16 -5.71 -4.15
N THR A 454 -23.22 -4.79 -4.02
CA THR A 454 -23.37 -3.65 -3.12
C THR A 454 -24.46 -2.70 -3.61
N THR A 455 -24.54 -2.45 -4.93
CA THR A 455 -25.57 -1.57 -5.51
C THR A 455 -26.97 -2.12 -5.28
N VAL A 456 -27.20 -3.44 -5.43
CA VAL A 456 -28.54 -4.01 -5.19
C VAL A 456 -28.93 -3.92 -3.71
N LEU A 457 -28.01 -4.22 -2.79
CA LEU A 457 -28.25 -4.09 -1.35
C LEU A 457 -28.55 -2.63 -0.97
N ALA A 458 -27.76 -1.70 -1.51
CA ALA A 458 -27.93 -0.27 -1.30
C ALA A 458 -29.27 0.23 -1.82
N ALA A 459 -29.65 -0.15 -3.04
CA ALA A 459 -30.91 0.29 -3.65
C ALA A 459 -32.13 -0.25 -2.90
N LEU A 460 -32.09 -1.50 -2.43
CA LEU A 460 -33.17 -2.11 -1.64
C LEU A 460 -33.35 -1.44 -0.28
N ILE A 461 -32.25 -0.99 0.34
CA ILE A 461 -32.28 -0.38 1.67
C ILE A 461 -32.59 1.11 1.59
N ALA A 462 -31.91 1.86 0.72
CA ALA A 462 -32.12 3.29 0.53
C ALA A 462 -33.53 3.62 0.04
N SER A 463 -34.15 2.77 -0.79
CA SER A 463 -35.55 2.96 -1.23
C SER A 463 -36.59 2.77 -0.11
N ARG A 464 -36.20 2.15 1.02
CA ARG A 464 -37.06 1.92 2.19
C ARG A 464 -36.82 2.91 3.32
N GLU A 465 -35.93 3.89 3.12
CA GLU A 465 -35.71 4.97 4.08
C GLU A 465 -36.77 6.09 3.91
N PRO A 466 -37.40 6.53 5.02
CA PRO A 466 -38.33 7.66 5.02
C PRO A 466 -37.69 8.94 4.48
N GLN A 467 -38.48 9.78 3.82
CA GLN A 467 -37.99 11.02 3.20
C GLN A 467 -37.41 12.04 4.21
N GLU A 468 -37.82 11.98 5.48
CA GLU A 468 -37.28 12.83 6.55
C GLU A 468 -35.90 12.37 7.06
N SER A 469 -35.41 11.18 6.66
CA SER A 469 -34.15 10.61 7.15
C SER A 469 -32.93 10.82 6.23
N LEU A 470 -33.13 11.47 5.09
CA LEU A 470 -32.17 11.63 3.98
C LEU A 470 -31.66 13.06 3.89
#